data_AF-A0A1I6QNZ1-F1
#
_entry.id   AF-A0A1I6QNZ1-F1
#
_cell.length_a   1.000
_cell.length_b   1.000
_cell.length_c   1.000
_cell.angle_alpha   90.00
_cell.angle_beta   90.00
_cell.angle_gamma   90.00
#
_symmetry.space_group_name_H-M   'P 1'
#
loop_
_entity.id
_entity.type
_entity.pdbx_description
1 polymer ?
#
loop_
_entity_poly.entity_id
_entity_poly.type
_entity_poly.pdbx_seq_one_letter_code
_entity_poly.pdbx_strand_id
1 'polypeptide(L)'
;MRRLAPLILAAALLTGCAGQPDGGSMEDQLNALRQRPTLGEVTADYDRMQQELRERLVAELGLPEFSDKGNTGQSACTDFADVPGAEQRTLATWMQEGGIPDEKWERALQIATEVGSTRGFTELHVVTDRPGDHKIELHNSYGAKLQLGSAANTVLSVRTGCHLVVKG
;
A
#
# COMPACT_ATOMS: atom_id res chain seq x y z
N MET A 1 -16.56 75.05 27.70
CA MET A 1 -16.59 74.03 28.77
C MET A 1 -15.75 72.85 28.33
N ARG A 2 -14.89 72.37 29.23
CA ARG A 2 -13.72 71.50 29.04
C ARG A 2 -14.06 70.10 29.56
N ARG A 3 -13.96 69.04 28.75
CA ARG A 3 -13.82 67.62 29.15
C ARG A 3 -13.15 66.87 27.97
N LEU A 4 -11.84 66.64 28.02
CA LEU A 4 -11.14 65.45 28.55
C LEU A 4 -11.55 64.14 27.83
N ALA A 5 -10.64 63.65 26.98
CA ALA A 5 -10.58 62.31 26.44
C ALA A 5 -10.35 61.26 27.54
N PRO A 6 -10.64 59.97 27.27
CA PRO A 6 -9.51 59.05 27.27
C PRO A 6 -9.50 58.03 26.13
N LEU A 7 -8.28 57.55 25.89
CA LEU A 7 -7.86 56.47 25.00
C LEU A 7 -8.76 55.23 25.11
N ILE A 8 -9.15 54.67 23.96
CA ILE A 8 -9.61 53.28 23.87
C ILE A 8 -8.50 52.45 23.22
N LEU A 9 -7.97 51.57 24.07
CA LEU A 9 -7.24 50.33 23.88
C LEU A 9 -7.12 49.80 22.45
N ALA A 10 -5.87 49.52 22.08
CA ALA A 10 -5.50 48.59 21.03
C ALA A 10 -5.88 47.15 21.41
N ALA A 11 -6.50 46.44 20.47
CA ALA A 11 -6.46 44.97 20.42
C ALA A 11 -6.11 44.60 18.97
N ALA A 12 -4.82 44.34 18.74
CA ALA A 12 -4.30 43.88 17.47
C ALA A 12 -4.82 42.48 17.16
N LEU A 13 -5.14 42.30 15.88
CA LEU A 13 -5.68 41.11 15.24
C LEU A 13 -4.68 39.95 15.22
N LEU A 14 -5.22 38.75 15.42
CA LEU A 14 -4.94 37.51 14.67
C LEU A 14 -3.47 37.14 14.42
N THR A 15 -2.95 36.22 15.24
CA THR A 15 -2.16 35.08 14.72
C THR A 15 -2.64 33.82 15.42
N GLY A 16 -3.79 33.30 14.98
CA GLY A 16 -4.11 31.90 15.18
C GLY A 16 -3.03 31.08 14.48
N CYS A 17 -2.32 30.24 15.23
CA CYS A 17 -1.40 29.26 14.65
C CYS A 17 -2.21 28.43 13.67
N ALA A 18 -1.86 28.57 12.39
CA ALA A 18 -2.35 27.72 11.32
C ALA A 18 -2.03 26.27 11.70
N GLY A 19 -3.10 25.46 11.81
CA GLY A 19 -3.03 24.04 12.09
C GLY A 19 -2.08 23.34 11.15
N GLN A 20 -1.14 22.63 11.74
CA GLN A 20 -0.48 21.51 11.11
C GLN A 20 -1.57 20.43 10.91
N PRO A 21 -1.60 19.69 9.79
CA PRO A 21 -2.51 18.56 9.66
C PRO A 21 -1.99 17.44 10.57
N ASP A 22 -2.31 17.54 11.85
CA ASP A 22 -1.99 16.52 12.84
C ASP A 22 -2.82 15.29 12.47
N GLY A 23 -2.14 14.18 12.15
CA GLY A 23 -2.75 12.92 11.76
C GLY A 23 -3.53 12.27 12.91
N GLY A 24 -4.62 12.90 13.35
CA GLY A 24 -5.46 12.48 14.48
C GLY A 24 -4.72 12.41 15.82
N SER A 25 -5.47 12.22 16.90
CA SER A 25 -4.87 11.80 18.16
C SER A 25 -4.35 10.35 18.05
N MET A 26 -3.45 9.93 18.94
CA MET A 26 -3.04 8.51 19.05
C MET A 26 -4.26 7.58 19.19
N GLU A 27 -5.30 8.02 19.89
CA GLU A 27 -6.54 7.27 20.06
C GLU A 27 -7.30 7.11 18.74
N ASP A 28 -7.38 8.18 17.93
CA ASP A 28 -7.98 8.12 16.59
C ASP A 28 -7.21 7.18 15.67
N GLN A 29 -5.88 7.25 15.68
CA GLN A 29 -5.01 6.36 14.92
C GLN A 29 -5.18 4.89 15.34
N LEU A 30 -5.19 4.61 16.64
CA LEU A 30 -5.42 3.27 17.17
C LEU A 30 -6.80 2.74 16.78
N ASN A 31 -7.83 3.59 16.88
CA ASN A 31 -9.19 3.23 16.50
C ASN A 31 -9.27 2.93 15.00
N ALA A 32 -8.61 3.70 14.14
CA ALA A 32 -8.53 3.44 12.71
C ALA A 32 -7.86 2.08 12.40
N LEU A 33 -6.78 1.74 13.10
CA LEU A 33 -6.09 0.46 12.91
C LEU A 33 -6.88 -0.73 13.48
N ARG A 34 -7.63 -0.56 14.57
CA ARG A 34 -8.51 -1.61 15.13
C ARG A 34 -9.62 -2.05 14.18
N GLN A 35 -10.03 -1.19 13.24
CA GLN A 35 -11.00 -1.54 12.19
C GLN A 35 -10.38 -2.35 11.03
N ARG A 36 -9.05 -2.46 10.96
CA ARG A 36 -8.37 -3.25 9.93
C ARG A 36 -8.22 -4.71 10.40
N PRO A 37 -8.01 -5.67 9.48
CA PRO A 37 -7.49 -6.98 9.87
C PRO A 37 -6.18 -6.84 10.64
N THR A 38 -5.85 -7.82 11.47
CA THR A 38 -4.51 -7.91 12.06
C THR A 38 -3.46 -8.14 10.97
N LEU A 39 -2.20 -7.87 11.31
CA LEU A 39 -1.08 -8.12 10.42
C LEU A 39 -1.00 -9.59 9.98
N GLY A 40 -1.31 -10.53 10.88
CA GLY A 40 -1.35 -11.96 10.57
C GLY A 40 -2.46 -12.32 9.59
N GLU A 41 -3.68 -11.82 9.85
CA GLU A 41 -4.85 -12.06 8.98
C GLU A 41 -4.63 -11.53 7.56
N VAL A 42 -4.14 -10.29 7.43
CA VAL A 42 -3.92 -9.67 6.11
C VAL A 42 -2.74 -10.30 5.37
N THR A 43 -1.67 -10.71 6.07
CA THR A 43 -0.53 -11.40 5.45
C THR A 43 -0.99 -12.73 4.86
N ALA A 44 -1.74 -13.53 5.62
CA ALA A 44 -2.26 -14.81 5.14
C ALA A 44 -3.21 -14.64 3.96
N ASP A 45 -3.98 -13.54 3.91
CA ASP A 45 -4.87 -13.26 2.79
C ASP A 45 -4.14 -12.84 1.52
N TYR A 46 -3.10 -12.02 1.66
CA TYR A 46 -2.28 -11.62 0.53
C TYR A 46 -1.34 -12.74 0.04
N ASP A 47 -0.91 -13.65 0.91
CA ASP A 47 -0.19 -14.86 0.48
C ASP A 47 -1.08 -15.73 -0.44
N ARG A 48 -2.37 -15.90 -0.09
CA ARG A 48 -3.34 -16.58 -0.96
C ARG A 48 -3.56 -15.84 -2.27
N MET A 49 -3.60 -14.51 -2.24
CA MET A 49 -3.67 -13.68 -3.44
C MET A 49 -2.46 -13.89 -4.35
N GLN A 50 -1.24 -13.90 -3.79
CA GLN A 50 -0.02 -14.15 -4.57
C GLN A 50 -0.02 -15.55 -5.16
N GLN A 51 -0.53 -16.55 -4.44
CA GLN A 51 -0.68 -17.90 -4.97
C GLN A 51 -1.64 -17.93 -6.17
N GLU A 52 -2.85 -17.42 -6.00
CA GLU A 52 -3.88 -17.36 -7.05
C GLU A 52 -3.36 -16.64 -8.31
N LEU A 53 -2.63 -15.53 -8.11
CA LEU A 53 -2.04 -14.78 -9.22
C LEU A 53 -1.03 -15.62 -10.00
N ARG A 54 -0.09 -16.29 -9.30
CA ARG A 54 0.93 -17.12 -9.95
C ARG A 54 0.31 -18.29 -10.69
N GLU A 55 -0.66 -18.97 -10.07
CA GLU A 55 -1.35 -20.10 -10.69
C GLU A 55 -2.07 -19.69 -11.98
N ARG A 56 -2.78 -18.56 -11.98
CA ARG A 56 -3.45 -18.05 -13.18
C ARG A 56 -2.47 -17.58 -14.25
N LEU A 57 -1.41 -16.87 -13.86
CA LEU A 57 -0.38 -16.43 -14.80
C LEU A 57 0.31 -17.63 -15.48
N VAL A 58 0.63 -18.68 -14.73
CA VAL A 58 1.18 -19.93 -15.29
C VAL A 58 0.18 -20.61 -16.20
N ALA A 59 -1.03 -20.89 -15.71
CA ALA A 59 -2.01 -21.69 -16.43
C ALA A 59 -2.56 -21.01 -17.69
N GLU A 60 -2.84 -19.71 -17.62
CA GLU A 60 -3.50 -18.99 -18.71
C GLU A 60 -2.52 -18.44 -19.75
N LEU A 61 -1.29 -18.11 -19.33
CA LEU A 61 -0.29 -17.52 -20.23
C LEU A 61 0.81 -18.52 -20.62
N GLY A 62 0.84 -19.71 -20.03
CA GLY A 62 1.87 -20.72 -20.26
C GLY A 62 3.25 -20.24 -19.79
N LEU A 63 3.30 -19.50 -18.68
CA LEU A 63 4.56 -19.08 -18.07
C LEU A 63 5.18 -20.23 -17.27
N PRO A 64 6.51 -20.30 -17.15
CA PRO A 64 7.18 -21.12 -16.16
C PRO A 64 6.66 -20.91 -14.72
N GLU A 65 6.85 -21.95 -13.90
CA GLU A 65 6.51 -21.88 -12.48
C GLU A 65 7.34 -20.82 -11.74
N PHE A 66 6.68 -20.10 -10.84
CA PHE A 66 7.33 -19.13 -9.99
C PHE A 66 8.06 -19.83 -8.84
N SER A 67 9.28 -19.38 -8.56
CA SER A 67 10.07 -19.79 -7.41
C SER A 67 10.04 -18.73 -6.30
N ASP A 68 9.99 -19.18 -5.05
CA ASP A 68 10.12 -18.32 -3.89
C ASP A 68 11.57 -17.81 -3.79
N LYS A 69 11.74 -16.49 -3.72
CA LYS A 69 13.04 -15.82 -3.53
C LYS A 69 13.19 -15.19 -2.14
N GLY A 70 12.24 -15.40 -1.24
CA GLY A 70 12.23 -14.80 0.09
C GLY A 70 12.08 -13.28 0.02
N ASN A 71 13.03 -12.53 0.59
CA ASN A 71 12.97 -11.07 0.72
C ASN A 71 11.78 -10.57 1.55
N THR A 72 11.35 -11.37 2.52
CA THR A 72 10.38 -10.96 3.53
C THR A 72 10.96 -9.87 4.41
N GLY A 73 10.14 -8.93 4.86
CA GLY A 73 10.59 -7.84 5.72
C GLY A 73 9.48 -7.34 6.63
N GLN A 74 9.87 -6.60 7.66
CA GLN A 74 8.96 -5.88 8.54
C GLN A 74 9.48 -4.47 8.77
N SER A 75 8.58 -3.51 8.90
CA SER A 75 8.94 -2.13 9.22
C SER A 75 7.83 -1.48 10.06
N ALA A 76 8.22 -0.52 10.88
CA ALA A 76 7.28 0.35 11.57
C ALA A 76 6.45 1.19 10.58
N CYS A 77 5.38 1.77 11.10
CA CYS A 77 4.45 2.59 10.36
C CYS A 77 4.70 4.07 10.64
N THR A 78 5.26 4.81 9.68
CA THR A 78 5.51 6.25 9.84
C THR A 78 4.22 7.04 9.98
N ASP A 79 3.16 6.64 9.27
CA ASP A 79 1.83 7.28 9.34
C ASP A 79 1.06 6.94 10.64
N PHE A 80 1.57 5.98 11.43
CA PHE A 80 1.01 5.53 12.70
C PHE A 80 2.10 5.44 13.78
N ALA A 81 3.06 6.38 13.74
CA ALA A 81 4.28 6.31 14.55
C ALA A 81 3.99 6.29 16.07
N ASP A 82 2.85 6.86 16.48
CA ASP A 82 2.44 6.96 17.87
C ASP A 82 1.67 5.73 18.37
N VAL A 83 1.37 4.74 17.50
CA VAL A 83 0.63 3.53 17.87
C VAL A 83 1.59 2.34 18.04
N PRO A 84 1.85 1.89 19.29
CA PRO A 84 2.66 0.70 19.52
C PRO A 84 2.04 -0.53 18.87
N GLY A 85 2.87 -1.33 18.20
CA GLY A 85 2.43 -2.54 17.51
C GLY A 85 1.76 -2.31 16.15
N ALA A 86 1.80 -1.08 15.62
CA ALA A 86 1.48 -0.80 14.22
C ALA A 86 2.69 -1.14 13.32
N GLU A 87 2.50 -2.13 12.45
CA GLU A 87 3.54 -2.65 11.56
C GLU A 87 3.02 -2.87 10.14
N GLN A 88 3.96 -2.94 9.20
CA GLN A 88 3.73 -3.40 7.83
C GLN A 88 4.74 -4.50 7.48
N ARG A 89 4.33 -5.42 6.61
CA ARG A 89 5.11 -6.59 6.18
C ARG A 89 5.32 -6.58 4.67
N THR A 90 6.53 -6.93 4.26
CA THR A 90 6.80 -7.38 2.88
C THR A 90 6.73 -8.90 2.88
N LEU A 91 5.86 -9.45 2.01
CA LEU A 91 5.69 -10.87 1.81
C LEU A 91 6.82 -11.45 0.94
N ALA A 92 6.82 -12.77 0.76
CA ALA A 92 7.76 -13.43 -0.13
C ALA A 92 7.68 -12.84 -1.55
N THR A 93 8.85 -12.59 -2.13
CA THR A 93 9.00 -12.23 -3.53
C THR A 93 9.03 -13.50 -4.35
N TRP A 94 8.16 -13.58 -5.35
CA TRP A 94 8.08 -14.68 -6.27
C TRP A 94 8.66 -14.28 -7.62
N MET A 95 9.45 -15.16 -8.22
CA MET A 95 10.12 -14.88 -9.49
C MET A 95 10.14 -16.10 -10.39
N GLN A 96 9.94 -15.87 -11.68
CA GLN A 96 10.39 -16.77 -12.74
C GLN A 96 11.45 -16.11 -13.61
N GLU A 97 12.30 -16.93 -14.25
CA GLU A 97 13.21 -16.46 -15.28
C GLU A 97 12.46 -16.16 -16.58
N GLY A 98 12.84 -15.08 -17.25
CA GLY A 98 12.15 -14.60 -18.45
C GLY A 98 10.98 -13.65 -18.15
N GLY A 99 10.75 -12.73 -19.08
CA GLY A 99 9.62 -11.81 -19.08
C GLY A 99 8.36 -12.46 -19.65
N ILE A 100 7.21 -11.90 -19.28
CA ILE A 100 5.94 -12.07 -19.98
C ILE A 100 6.12 -11.47 -21.39
N PRO A 101 5.86 -12.23 -22.47
CA PRO A 101 5.85 -11.69 -23.82
C PRO A 101 4.89 -10.52 -23.98
N ASP A 102 5.25 -9.53 -24.80
CA ASP A 102 4.46 -8.29 -24.97
C ASP A 102 3.01 -8.59 -25.39
N GLU A 103 2.81 -9.57 -26.27
CA GLU A 103 1.48 -9.98 -26.72
C GLU A 103 0.61 -10.63 -25.63
N LYS A 104 1.23 -11.03 -24.50
CA LYS A 104 0.54 -11.60 -23.33
C LYS A 104 0.40 -10.60 -22.18
N TRP A 105 1.05 -9.44 -22.26
CA TRP A 105 1.10 -8.47 -21.16
C TRP A 105 -0.28 -7.94 -20.78
N GLU A 106 -1.13 -7.60 -21.76
CA GLU A 106 -2.49 -7.12 -21.50
C GLU A 106 -3.31 -8.14 -20.68
N ARG A 107 -3.18 -9.43 -21.00
CA ARG A 107 -3.86 -10.48 -20.23
C ARG A 107 -3.26 -10.65 -18.83
N ALA A 108 -1.95 -10.51 -18.67
CA ALA A 108 -1.31 -10.53 -17.35
C ALA A 108 -1.80 -9.38 -16.45
N LEU A 109 -1.91 -8.17 -17.01
CA LEU A 109 -2.46 -7.00 -16.33
C LEU A 109 -3.93 -7.25 -15.91
N GLN A 110 -4.72 -7.84 -16.80
CA GLN A 110 -6.11 -8.18 -16.50
C GLN A 110 -6.21 -9.19 -15.35
N ILE A 111 -5.42 -10.27 -15.38
CA ILE A 111 -5.35 -11.26 -14.30
C ILE A 111 -4.96 -10.58 -12.97
N ALA A 112 -3.96 -9.71 -12.97
CA ALA A 112 -3.53 -8.97 -11.79
C ALA A 112 -4.63 -8.08 -11.21
N THR A 113 -5.35 -7.37 -12.08
CA THR A 113 -6.45 -6.49 -11.68
C THR A 113 -7.64 -7.31 -11.15
N GLU A 114 -8.03 -8.39 -11.82
CA GLU A 114 -9.11 -9.28 -11.39
C GLU A 114 -8.82 -9.86 -10.00
N VAL A 115 -7.66 -10.52 -9.84
CA VAL A 115 -7.27 -11.15 -8.57
C VAL A 115 -7.11 -10.11 -7.47
N GLY A 116 -6.43 -8.99 -7.74
CA GLY A 116 -6.21 -7.92 -6.78
C GLY A 116 -7.49 -7.24 -6.31
N SER A 117 -8.45 -6.99 -7.21
CA SER A 117 -9.69 -6.26 -6.89
C SER A 117 -10.52 -6.94 -5.80
N THR A 118 -10.48 -8.28 -5.72
CA THR A 118 -11.15 -9.06 -4.67
C THR A 118 -10.69 -8.70 -3.24
N ARG A 119 -9.51 -8.09 -3.13
CA ARG A 119 -8.86 -7.68 -1.86
C ARG A 119 -8.64 -6.17 -1.80
N GLY A 120 -9.42 -5.43 -2.58
CA GLY A 120 -9.44 -3.96 -2.59
C GLY A 120 -8.27 -3.30 -3.32
N PHE A 121 -7.41 -4.07 -4.00
CA PHE A 121 -6.35 -3.51 -4.84
C PHE A 121 -6.94 -3.00 -6.15
N THR A 122 -7.50 -1.79 -6.12
CA THR A 122 -8.26 -1.19 -7.24
C THR A 122 -7.57 0.02 -7.84
N GLU A 123 -6.53 0.55 -7.21
CA GLU A 123 -5.79 1.71 -7.70
C GLU A 123 -4.57 1.26 -8.52
N LEU A 124 -4.70 1.29 -9.85
CA LEU A 124 -3.65 0.89 -10.78
C LEU A 124 -2.69 2.04 -11.10
N HIS A 125 -1.40 1.77 -10.91
CA HIS A 125 -0.29 2.64 -11.29
C HIS A 125 0.60 1.93 -12.30
N VAL A 126 0.70 2.48 -13.51
CA VAL A 126 1.65 2.00 -14.53
C VAL A 126 2.99 2.67 -14.28
N VAL A 127 3.98 1.88 -13.84
CA VAL A 127 5.32 2.38 -13.53
C VAL A 127 6.17 2.39 -14.80
N THR A 128 6.04 1.38 -15.65
CA THR A 128 6.73 1.28 -16.94
C THR A 128 5.88 0.43 -17.88
N ASP A 129 5.78 0.84 -19.14
CA ASP A 129 5.08 0.12 -20.20
C ASP A 129 5.79 0.39 -21.53
N ARG A 130 6.64 -0.54 -21.94
CA ARG A 130 7.39 -0.49 -23.19
C ARG A 130 7.76 -1.92 -23.61
N PRO A 131 8.06 -2.16 -24.90
CA PRO A 131 8.40 -3.51 -25.37
C PRO A 131 9.48 -4.19 -24.54
N GLY A 132 9.17 -5.37 -24.01
CA GLY A 132 10.05 -6.19 -23.18
C GLY A 132 10.33 -5.67 -21.76
N ASP A 133 9.65 -4.61 -21.30
CA ASP A 133 9.81 -4.05 -19.95
C ASP A 133 8.52 -3.40 -19.46
N HIS A 134 7.81 -4.13 -18.62
CA HIS A 134 6.52 -3.77 -18.08
C HIS A 134 6.53 -3.82 -16.56
N LYS A 135 5.89 -2.84 -15.93
CA LYS A 135 5.74 -2.81 -14.49
C LYS A 135 4.49 -2.06 -14.07
N ILE A 136 3.70 -2.70 -13.24
CA ILE A 136 2.55 -2.10 -12.57
C ILE A 136 2.65 -2.23 -11.06
N GLU A 137 1.96 -1.32 -10.38
CA GLU A 137 1.62 -1.43 -8.97
C GLU A 137 0.11 -1.28 -8.83
N LEU A 138 -0.51 -2.17 -8.06
CA LEU A 138 -1.88 -2.04 -7.61
C LEU A 138 -1.84 -1.68 -6.13
N HIS A 139 -2.62 -0.68 -5.73
CA HIS A 139 -2.71 -0.20 -4.36
C HIS A 139 -4.13 -0.37 -3.82
N ASN A 140 -4.25 -0.51 -2.50
CA ASN A 140 -5.54 -0.57 -1.81
C ASN A 140 -5.67 0.49 -0.72
N SER A 141 -6.87 0.60 -0.14
CA SER A 141 -7.21 1.63 0.85
C SER A 141 -6.42 1.56 2.16
N TYR A 142 -5.69 0.47 2.43
CA TYR A 142 -4.81 0.37 3.60
C TYR A 142 -3.41 0.88 3.34
N GLY A 143 -3.10 1.27 2.09
CA GLY A 143 -1.76 1.57 1.61
C GLY A 143 -0.94 0.32 1.27
N ALA A 144 -1.60 -0.84 1.13
CA ALA A 144 -0.91 -2.04 0.65
C ALA A 144 -0.57 -1.91 -0.83
N LYS A 145 0.51 -2.57 -1.24
CA LYS A 145 1.04 -2.53 -2.60
C LYS A 145 1.31 -3.92 -3.14
N LEU A 146 0.66 -4.25 -4.26
CA LEU A 146 0.94 -5.42 -5.09
C LEU A 146 1.71 -4.95 -6.32
N GLN A 147 2.87 -5.54 -6.60
CA GLN A 147 3.69 -5.21 -7.76
C GLN A 147 3.83 -6.42 -8.68
N LEU A 148 3.59 -6.21 -9.98
CA LEU A 148 3.93 -7.16 -11.04
C LEU A 148 4.87 -6.47 -12.02
N GLY A 149 6.09 -7.00 -12.15
CA GLY A 149 7.10 -6.54 -13.11
C GLY A 149 7.50 -7.66 -14.06
N SER A 150 7.79 -7.31 -15.31
CA SER A 150 8.17 -8.22 -16.37
C SER A 150 9.22 -7.55 -17.26
N ALA A 151 10.47 -7.98 -17.12
CA ALA A 151 11.56 -7.56 -17.99
C ALA A 151 12.45 -8.76 -18.32
N ALA A 152 13.71 -8.76 -17.87
CA ALA A 152 14.56 -9.96 -17.93
C ALA A 152 13.96 -11.14 -17.13
N ASN A 153 13.23 -10.83 -16.05
CA ASN A 153 12.51 -11.78 -15.20
C ASN A 153 11.10 -11.26 -14.94
N THR A 154 10.19 -12.16 -14.60
CA THR A 154 8.87 -11.79 -14.08
C THR A 154 8.90 -11.86 -12.57
N VAL A 155 8.54 -10.77 -11.90
CA VAL A 155 8.63 -10.61 -10.45
C VAL A 155 7.29 -10.18 -9.89
N LEU A 156 6.85 -10.88 -8.85
CA LEU A 156 5.66 -10.59 -8.07
C LEU A 156 6.06 -10.31 -6.62
N SER A 157 5.64 -9.18 -6.07
CA SER A 157 5.83 -8.88 -4.65
C SER A 157 4.62 -8.15 -4.07
N VAL A 158 4.41 -8.34 -2.77
CA VAL A 158 3.35 -7.66 -2.02
C VAL A 158 3.91 -7.08 -0.74
N ARG A 159 3.51 -5.84 -0.42
CA ARG A 159 3.71 -5.21 0.87
C ARG A 159 2.35 -4.85 1.46
N THR A 160 2.11 -5.19 2.72
CA THR A 160 0.88 -4.79 3.41
C THR A 160 0.86 -3.28 3.65
N GLY A 161 -0.32 -2.76 3.96
CA GLY A 161 -0.42 -1.47 4.65
C GLY A 161 -0.02 -1.61 6.11
N CYS A 162 -0.36 -0.60 6.90
CA CYS A 162 -0.20 -0.62 8.35
C CYS A 162 -1.34 -1.34 9.06
N HIS A 163 -0.99 -2.30 9.92
CA HIS A 163 -1.90 -3.12 10.71
C HIS A 163 -1.37 -3.34 12.12
N LEU A 164 -2.26 -3.59 13.08
CA LEU A 164 -1.85 -4.04 14.40
C LEU A 164 -1.38 -5.49 14.34
N VAL A 165 -0.25 -5.79 15.01
CA VAL A 165 0.25 -7.18 15.14
C VAL A 165 -0.80 -8.07 15.83
N VAL A 166 -1.45 -7.56 16.88
CA VAL A 166 -2.55 -8.22 17.61
C VAL A 166 -3.68 -7.21 17.83
N LYS A 167 -4.93 -7.67 17.91
CA LYS A 167 -6.03 -6.79 18.35
C LYS A 167 -5.88 -6.57 19.86
N GLY A 168 -5.76 -5.31 20.27
CA GLY A 168 -5.80 -4.89 21.68
C GLY A 168 -7.08 -4.16 22.02
#